data_AF-A0A7J2I5A3-F1
#
_entry.id   AF-A0A7J2I5A3-F1
#
_cell.length_a   1.000
_cell.length_b   1.000
_cell.length_c   1.000
_cell.angle_alpha   90.00
_cell.angle_beta   90.00
_cell.angle_gamma   90.00
#
_symmetry.space_group_name_H-M   'P 1'
#
loop_
_entity.id
_entity.type
_entity.pdbx_description
1 polymer ?
#
loop_
_entity_poly.entity_id
_entity_poly.type
_entity_poly.pdbx_seq_one_letter_code
_entity_poly.pdbx_strand_id
1 'polypeptide(L)'
;MEWKVEPHEDPDWGYARNRLFILKTPLAEYSASVYTAPLETPYGRFYGPNRDYSWQGLLLGPHGGRIYKLLDAVYFLPDRRGKLDAVDVSISPSRCVYTYRREDGGTIRLSYTLRQTRLGVDLRVDVGEPCKFAVLLDCRDAETWDRSDYGFRIEDGRVHIRPSGTPFSMVVQGFDGVEFVDLEVEWVYKLGDGFRRLEDGVVKFIEHRRLVRVPVLLHSKEGIIVHVPTSQELPEATEAKVSLPGAGLVADALRLRVENLSRFSTFIDGLWVPEAGSWWFRRPWTRDILEGLRWNLKTYVEVLGWGSRVRRLLIHMLETLSELGGLS
;
A
#
# COMPACT_ATOMS: atom_id res chain seq x y z
N MET A 1 10.73 4.20 -15.72
CA MET A 1 11.39 2.87 -15.69
C MET A 1 10.44 1.91 -14.99
N GLU A 2 10.33 0.69 -15.48
CA GLU A 2 9.43 -0.33 -14.94
C GLU A 2 10.26 -1.58 -14.64
N TRP A 3 10.10 -2.17 -13.46
CA TRP A 3 10.83 -3.37 -13.07
C TRP A 3 9.92 -4.58 -13.15
N LYS A 4 10.39 -5.60 -13.86
CA LYS A 4 9.73 -6.90 -13.87
C LYS A 4 10.39 -7.82 -12.86
N VAL A 5 9.56 -8.47 -12.07
CA VAL A 5 9.94 -9.47 -11.08
C VAL A 5 9.09 -10.72 -11.26
N GLU A 6 9.73 -11.87 -11.12
CA GLU A 6 9.05 -13.15 -11.17
C GLU A 6 8.15 -13.33 -9.93
N PRO A 7 6.93 -13.86 -10.09
CA PRO A 7 5.95 -14.03 -9.03
C PRO A 7 6.19 -15.37 -8.31
N HIS A 8 7.44 -15.68 -7.96
CA HIS A 8 7.82 -16.91 -7.28
C HIS A 8 8.28 -16.69 -5.84
N GLU A 9 7.56 -17.31 -4.92
CA GLU A 9 7.88 -17.31 -3.51
C GLU A 9 9.19 -18.07 -3.26
N ASP A 10 10.14 -17.42 -2.58
CA ASP A 10 11.40 -18.04 -2.19
C ASP A 10 11.21 -18.77 -0.86
N PRO A 11 11.32 -20.12 -0.80
CA PRO A 11 11.19 -20.87 0.44
C PRO A 11 12.40 -20.71 1.37
N ASP A 12 13.50 -20.12 0.89
CA ASP A 12 14.74 -19.99 1.65
C ASP A 12 14.55 -19.18 2.96
N TRP A 13 15.21 -19.64 4.03
CA TRP A 13 15.11 -19.08 5.38
C TRP A 13 13.68 -19.01 5.93
N GLY A 14 12.84 -20.01 5.65
CA GLY A 14 11.46 -20.04 6.11
C GLY A 14 10.65 -18.89 5.53
N TYR A 15 10.82 -18.65 4.22
CA TYR A 15 10.18 -17.58 3.46
C TYR A 15 10.63 -16.14 3.85
N ALA A 16 11.80 -16.00 4.49
CA ALA A 16 12.29 -14.68 4.92
C ALA A 16 12.65 -13.76 3.76
N ARG A 17 12.96 -14.29 2.57
CA ARG A 17 13.26 -13.53 1.35
C ARG A 17 12.00 -13.18 0.57
N ASN A 18 11.04 -12.58 1.25
CA ASN A 18 9.80 -12.15 0.63
C ASN A 18 10.01 -10.91 -0.26
N ARG A 19 9.52 -10.97 -1.51
CA ARG A 19 9.47 -9.81 -2.41
C ARG A 19 8.09 -9.18 -2.36
N LEU A 20 8.06 -7.87 -2.15
CA LEU A 20 6.84 -7.08 -2.12
C LEU A 20 7.01 -5.80 -2.92
N PHE A 21 5.90 -5.21 -3.31
CA PHE A 21 5.86 -3.87 -3.89
C PHE A 21 5.24 -2.89 -2.90
N ILE A 22 5.55 -1.62 -3.09
CA ILE A 22 5.01 -0.51 -2.30
C ILE A 22 4.58 0.58 -3.28
N LEU A 23 3.32 0.96 -3.21
CA LEU A 23 2.81 2.21 -3.78
C LEU A 23 2.60 3.19 -2.65
N LYS A 24 3.10 4.42 -2.80
CA LYS A 24 3.15 5.35 -1.69
C LYS A 24 2.73 6.75 -2.11
N THR A 25 2.00 7.38 -1.23
CA THR A 25 1.78 8.82 -1.19
C THR A 25 2.23 9.32 0.18
N PRO A 26 2.35 10.63 0.41
CA PRO A 26 2.71 11.13 1.72
C PRO A 26 1.75 10.73 2.86
N LEU A 27 0.52 10.33 2.54
CA LEU A 27 -0.55 10.01 3.50
C LEU A 27 -1.17 8.62 3.32
N ALA A 28 -0.64 7.81 2.41
CA ALA A 28 -1.06 6.42 2.29
C ALA A 28 0.04 5.52 1.75
N GLU A 29 -0.06 4.26 2.10
CA GLU A 29 0.71 3.18 1.52
C GLU A 29 -0.22 2.06 1.09
N TYR A 30 -0.02 1.52 -0.11
CA TYR A 30 -0.55 0.23 -0.50
C TYR A 30 0.61 -0.72 -0.80
N SER A 31 0.70 -1.81 -0.04
CA SER A 31 1.76 -2.80 -0.22
C SER A 31 1.19 -4.22 -0.19
N ALA A 32 1.77 -5.09 -1.00
CA ALA A 32 1.45 -6.52 -1.01
C ALA A 32 2.62 -7.30 -1.62
N SER A 33 2.60 -8.63 -1.47
CA SER A 33 3.64 -9.49 -2.00
C SER A 33 3.52 -9.65 -3.51
N VAL A 34 4.64 -9.81 -4.22
CA VAL A 34 4.64 -10.00 -5.69
C VAL A 34 4.10 -11.37 -6.13
N TYR A 35 3.69 -12.19 -5.17
CA TYR A 35 3.12 -13.52 -5.38
C TYR A 35 1.61 -13.46 -5.37
N THR A 36 0.97 -14.31 -6.16
CA THR A 36 -0.48 -14.47 -6.14
C THR A 36 -0.87 -15.52 -5.11
N ALA A 37 -1.85 -15.21 -4.27
CA ALA A 37 -2.48 -16.19 -3.39
C ALA A 37 -3.96 -16.28 -3.73
N PRO A 38 -4.41 -17.27 -4.53
CA PRO A 38 -5.82 -17.39 -4.90
C PRO A 38 -6.72 -17.57 -3.67
N LEU A 39 -7.91 -16.98 -3.73
CA LEU A 39 -8.92 -17.06 -2.70
C LEU A 39 -10.09 -17.90 -3.19
N GLU A 40 -10.24 -19.10 -2.63
CA GLU A 40 -11.36 -19.98 -2.91
C GLU A 40 -12.58 -19.56 -2.08
N THR A 41 -13.70 -19.29 -2.73
CA THR A 41 -14.96 -18.87 -2.08
C THR A 41 -16.15 -19.63 -2.68
N PRO A 42 -17.33 -19.62 -2.03
CA PRO A 42 -18.56 -20.13 -2.64
C PRO A 42 -18.93 -19.46 -3.97
N TYR A 43 -18.38 -18.28 -4.27
CA TYR A 43 -18.64 -17.51 -5.50
C TYR A 43 -17.61 -17.75 -6.61
N GLY A 44 -16.57 -18.54 -6.32
CA GLY A 44 -15.48 -18.87 -7.25
C GLY A 44 -14.10 -18.57 -6.69
N ARG A 45 -13.10 -18.83 -7.54
CA ARG A 45 -11.68 -18.63 -7.26
C ARG A 45 -11.25 -17.22 -7.65
N PHE A 46 -11.09 -16.35 -6.68
CA PHE A 46 -10.58 -15.01 -6.90
C PHE A 46 -9.05 -15.01 -6.94
N TYR A 47 -8.47 -14.09 -7.69
CA TYR A 47 -7.04 -13.90 -7.85
C TYR A 47 -6.65 -12.52 -7.32
N GLY A 48 -5.46 -12.44 -6.72
CA GLY A 48 -4.97 -11.23 -6.10
C GLY A 48 -3.63 -11.46 -5.41
N PRO A 49 -2.96 -10.38 -4.99
CA PRO A 49 -1.66 -10.45 -4.38
C PRO A 49 -1.74 -11.04 -2.97
N ASN A 50 -0.74 -11.83 -2.60
CA ASN A 50 -0.60 -12.37 -1.26
C ASN A 50 -0.30 -11.26 -0.23
N ARG A 51 -0.68 -11.49 1.04
CA ARG A 51 -0.30 -10.66 2.19
C ARG A 51 0.39 -11.56 3.21
N ASP A 52 1.68 -11.36 3.36
CA ASP A 52 2.56 -12.08 4.26
C ASP A 52 2.73 -11.41 5.61
N TYR A 53 2.64 -10.08 5.63
CA TYR A 53 2.63 -9.28 6.83
C TYR A 53 1.24 -8.73 7.10
N SER A 54 0.86 -8.74 8.36
CA SER A 54 -0.42 -8.18 8.83
C SER A 54 -0.61 -6.69 8.53
N TRP A 55 0.48 -5.99 8.24
CA TRP A 55 0.57 -4.57 7.89
C TRP A 55 0.41 -4.29 6.40
N GLN A 56 0.43 -5.32 5.54
CA GLN A 56 0.18 -5.15 4.11
C GLN A 56 -1.30 -4.88 3.84
N GLY A 57 -1.58 -4.24 2.71
CA GLY A 57 -2.87 -3.67 2.36
C GLY A 57 -2.79 -2.15 2.25
N LEU A 58 -3.94 -1.47 2.37
CA LEU A 58 -4.03 0.00 2.34
C LEU A 58 -3.91 0.55 3.76
N LEU A 59 -2.83 1.28 4.00
CA LEU A 59 -2.57 2.05 5.21
C LEU A 59 -2.79 3.54 4.96
N LEU A 60 -3.29 4.26 5.96
CA LEU A 60 -3.49 5.71 5.94
C LEU A 60 -2.97 6.35 7.24
N GLY A 61 -2.31 7.50 7.13
CA GLY A 61 -1.82 8.24 8.28
C GLY A 61 -0.56 9.09 8.04
N PRO A 62 0.14 9.48 9.11
CA PRO A 62 -0.32 9.42 10.48
C PRO A 62 -1.49 10.39 10.73
N HIS A 63 -2.47 9.98 11.53
CA HIS A 63 -3.59 10.81 12.00
C HIS A 63 -3.72 10.69 13.51
N GLY A 64 -3.60 11.82 14.22
CA GLY A 64 -3.48 11.79 15.69
C GLY A 64 -2.28 10.97 16.17
N GLY A 65 -1.18 10.97 15.40
CA GLY A 65 0.04 10.21 15.69
C GLY A 65 -0.07 8.69 15.49
N ARG A 66 -1.10 8.20 14.79
CA ARG A 66 -1.37 6.77 14.54
C ARG A 66 -1.52 6.46 13.06
N ILE A 67 -1.17 5.24 12.67
CA ILE A 67 -1.39 4.70 11.32
C ILE A 67 -2.57 3.74 11.37
N TYR A 68 -3.47 3.79 10.39
CA TYR A 68 -4.64 2.93 10.33
C TYR A 68 -4.56 2.04 9.09
N LYS A 69 -4.88 0.75 9.28
CA LYS A 69 -5.15 -0.15 8.17
C LYS A 69 -6.62 -0.02 7.80
N LEU A 70 -6.90 0.10 6.51
CA LEU A 70 -8.25 0.29 5.98
C LEU A 70 -8.68 -0.85 5.07
N LEU A 71 -7.74 -1.44 4.34
CA LEU A 71 -8.01 -2.50 3.38
C LEU A 71 -6.93 -3.57 3.52
N ASP A 72 -7.30 -4.84 3.45
CA ASP A 72 -6.35 -5.93 3.35
C ASP A 72 -5.92 -6.15 1.90
N ALA A 73 -6.89 -6.28 0.99
CA ALA A 73 -6.65 -6.41 -0.45
C ALA A 73 -7.88 -6.10 -1.29
N VAL A 74 -7.68 -5.97 -2.61
CA VAL A 74 -8.73 -6.15 -3.61
C VAL A 74 -8.38 -7.36 -4.45
N TYR A 75 -9.33 -8.28 -4.58
CA TYR A 75 -9.23 -9.49 -5.37
C TYR A 75 -10.18 -9.42 -6.56
N PHE A 76 -9.90 -10.15 -7.64
CA PHE A 76 -10.74 -10.16 -8.83
C PHE A 76 -11.03 -11.58 -9.32
N LEU A 77 -12.19 -11.77 -9.94
CA LEU A 77 -12.64 -13.00 -10.59
C LEU A 77 -13.15 -12.61 -11.99
N PRO A 78 -12.47 -13.01 -13.08
CA PRO A 78 -12.93 -12.74 -14.43
C PRO A 78 -14.26 -13.42 -14.75
N ASP A 79 -15.10 -12.77 -15.56
CA ASP A 79 -16.33 -13.39 -16.05
C ASP A 79 -16.03 -14.61 -16.95
N ARG A 80 -14.92 -14.53 -17.70
CA ARG A 80 -14.40 -15.66 -18.48
C ARG A 80 -13.74 -16.67 -17.54
N ARG A 81 -14.41 -17.82 -17.39
CA ARG A 81 -13.93 -18.92 -16.54
C ARG A 81 -12.64 -19.53 -17.06
N GLY A 82 -11.82 -20.00 -16.13
CA GLY A 82 -10.55 -20.69 -16.40
C GLY A 82 -9.56 -20.46 -15.26
N LYS A 83 -8.56 -21.32 -15.13
CA LYS A 83 -7.46 -21.07 -14.22
C LYS A 83 -6.57 -19.94 -14.74
N LEU A 84 -6.09 -19.10 -13.83
CA LEU A 84 -5.04 -18.12 -14.11
C LEU A 84 -3.72 -18.57 -13.47
N ASP A 85 -2.66 -18.53 -14.26
CA ASP A 85 -1.29 -18.74 -13.78
C ASP A 85 -0.54 -17.41 -13.76
N ALA A 86 0.07 -17.05 -12.63
CA ALA A 86 0.87 -15.83 -12.52
C ALA A 86 2.13 -15.92 -13.40
N VAL A 87 2.44 -14.84 -14.13
CA VAL A 87 3.56 -14.77 -15.09
C VAL A 87 4.65 -13.84 -14.59
N ASP A 88 4.30 -12.58 -14.34
CA ASP A 88 5.21 -11.54 -13.89
C ASP A 88 4.48 -10.48 -13.08
N VAL A 89 5.24 -9.73 -12.31
CA VAL A 89 4.80 -8.48 -11.68
C VAL A 89 5.69 -7.35 -12.15
N SER A 90 5.06 -6.29 -12.62
CA SER A 90 5.69 -5.13 -13.20
C SER A 90 5.43 -3.92 -12.30
N ILE A 91 6.49 -3.30 -11.78
CA ILE A 91 6.41 -2.27 -10.74
C ILE A 91 7.00 -0.97 -11.27
N SER A 92 6.36 0.14 -10.93
CA SER A 92 6.83 1.51 -11.14
C SER A 92 6.45 2.35 -9.92
N PRO A 93 6.99 3.58 -9.76
CA PRO A 93 6.72 4.39 -8.57
C PRO A 93 5.24 4.67 -8.26
N SER A 94 4.36 4.62 -9.25
CA SER A 94 2.93 4.92 -9.09
C SER A 94 2.00 3.76 -9.48
N ARG A 95 2.54 2.63 -9.92
CA ARG A 95 1.74 1.52 -10.46
C ARG A 95 2.41 0.17 -10.25
N CYS A 96 1.61 -0.82 -9.89
CA CYS A 96 1.97 -2.24 -9.92
C CYS A 96 1.03 -2.98 -10.86
N VAL A 97 1.54 -3.90 -11.67
CA VAL A 97 0.76 -4.71 -12.62
C VAL A 97 1.13 -6.18 -12.44
N TYR A 98 0.14 -7.00 -12.11
CA TYR A 98 0.25 -8.46 -12.12
C TYR A 98 -0.21 -8.97 -13.48
N THR A 99 0.64 -9.70 -14.18
CA THR A 99 0.28 -10.38 -15.43
C THR A 99 -0.04 -11.84 -15.14
N TYR A 100 -1.21 -12.29 -15.59
CA TYR A 100 -1.59 -13.69 -15.55
C TYR A 100 -1.81 -14.25 -16.96
N ARG A 101 -1.51 -15.53 -17.12
CA ARG A 101 -1.79 -16.31 -18.32
C ARG A 101 -3.05 -17.15 -18.10
N ARG A 102 -3.89 -17.18 -19.13
CA ARG A 102 -5.10 -18.00 -19.22
C ARG A 102 -4.78 -19.35 -19.86
N GLU A 103 -5.69 -20.31 -19.68
CA GLU A 103 -5.61 -21.62 -20.32
C GLU A 103 -5.66 -21.55 -21.86
N ASP A 104 -6.36 -20.56 -22.42
CA ASP A 104 -6.45 -20.31 -23.86
C ASP A 104 -5.19 -19.64 -24.46
N GLY A 105 -4.15 -19.42 -23.64
CA GLY A 105 -2.92 -18.73 -24.03
C GLY A 105 -3.01 -17.20 -23.99
N GLY A 106 -4.18 -16.63 -23.73
CA GLY A 106 -4.37 -15.19 -23.53
C GLY A 106 -3.75 -14.69 -22.21
N THR A 107 -3.69 -13.37 -22.06
CA THR A 107 -3.21 -12.73 -20.83
C THR A 107 -4.27 -11.78 -20.26
N ILE A 108 -4.23 -11.62 -18.94
CA ILE A 108 -5.06 -10.69 -18.18
C ILE A 108 -4.15 -9.94 -17.21
N ARG A 109 -4.39 -8.64 -17.02
CA ARG A 109 -3.51 -7.75 -16.26
C ARG A 109 -4.28 -7.05 -15.17
N LEU A 110 -3.97 -7.37 -13.92
CA LEU A 110 -4.49 -6.65 -12.75
C LEU A 110 -3.52 -5.53 -12.40
N SER A 111 -3.99 -4.29 -12.38
CA SER A 111 -3.17 -3.13 -12.03
C SER A 111 -3.69 -2.37 -10.84
N TYR A 112 -2.75 -1.97 -9.98
CA TYR A 112 -2.97 -1.13 -8.81
C TYR A 112 -2.29 0.21 -9.04
N THR A 113 -2.99 1.31 -8.76
CA THR A 113 -2.40 2.65 -8.64
C THR A 113 -2.88 3.31 -7.37
N LEU A 114 -1.98 4.03 -6.71
CA LEU A 114 -2.29 4.80 -5.50
C LEU A 114 -2.03 6.27 -5.78
N ARG A 115 -3.03 7.12 -5.52
CA ARG A 115 -2.95 8.56 -5.80
C ARG A 115 -3.49 9.35 -4.62
N GLN A 116 -2.80 10.43 -4.28
CA GLN A 116 -3.34 11.44 -3.39
C GLN A 116 -4.14 12.46 -4.21
N THR A 117 -5.35 12.77 -3.74
CA THR A 117 -6.20 13.85 -4.24
C THR A 117 -6.20 14.99 -3.23
N ARG A 118 -6.81 16.13 -3.57
CA ARG A 118 -6.99 17.25 -2.64
C ARG A 118 -7.80 16.85 -1.39
N LEU A 119 -8.74 15.91 -1.52
CA LEU A 119 -9.72 15.57 -0.48
C LEU A 119 -9.61 14.12 0.01
N GLY A 120 -8.50 13.44 -0.26
CA GLY A 120 -8.34 12.05 0.15
C GLY A 120 -7.34 11.26 -0.68
N VAL A 121 -7.43 9.94 -0.60
CA VAL A 121 -6.56 9.01 -1.32
C VAL A 121 -7.40 8.04 -2.15
N ASP A 122 -6.97 7.78 -3.38
CA ASP A 122 -7.58 6.82 -4.29
C ASP A 122 -6.64 5.62 -4.49
N LEU A 123 -7.12 4.43 -4.16
CA LEU A 123 -6.57 3.17 -4.65
C LEU A 123 -7.44 2.69 -5.82
N ARG A 124 -6.90 2.76 -7.05
CA ARG A 124 -7.57 2.22 -8.24
C ARG A 124 -7.05 0.83 -8.54
N VAL A 125 -7.99 -0.07 -8.83
CA VAL A 125 -7.74 -1.48 -9.17
C VAL A 125 -8.43 -1.78 -10.49
N ASP A 126 -7.66 -2.10 -11.51
CA ASP A 126 -8.12 -2.17 -12.90
C ASP A 126 -7.63 -3.44 -13.57
N VAL A 127 -8.53 -4.16 -14.22
CA VAL A 127 -8.24 -5.42 -14.93
C VAL A 127 -8.37 -5.25 -16.46
N GLY A 128 -9.00 -4.17 -16.91
CA GLY A 128 -9.22 -3.88 -18.33
C GLY A 128 -10.26 -4.78 -19.01
N GLU A 129 -11.01 -5.57 -18.25
CA GLU A 129 -12.11 -6.41 -18.74
C GLU A 129 -13.12 -6.77 -17.64
N PRO A 130 -14.34 -7.22 -18.00
CA PRO A 130 -15.39 -7.54 -17.03
C PRO A 130 -15.02 -8.59 -16.00
N CYS A 131 -15.08 -8.19 -14.72
CA CYS A 131 -14.74 -9.02 -13.57
C CYS A 131 -15.66 -8.72 -12.38
N LYS A 132 -15.76 -9.68 -11.47
CA LYS A 132 -16.18 -9.44 -10.08
C LYS A 132 -14.97 -9.06 -9.23
N PHE A 133 -15.12 -8.08 -8.35
CA PHE A 133 -14.11 -7.65 -7.39
C PHE A 133 -14.57 -7.94 -5.96
N ALA A 134 -13.68 -8.54 -5.17
CA ALA A 134 -13.86 -8.76 -3.75
C ALA A 134 -13.00 -7.74 -2.99
N VAL A 135 -13.63 -6.89 -2.18
CA VAL A 135 -12.97 -5.87 -1.36
C VAL A 135 -12.79 -6.44 0.05
N LEU A 136 -11.56 -6.83 0.39
CA LEU A 136 -11.21 -7.51 1.64
C LEU A 136 -10.88 -6.47 2.73
N LEU A 137 -11.71 -6.39 3.76
CA LEU A 137 -11.64 -5.40 4.83
C LEU A 137 -10.92 -5.93 6.08
N ASP A 138 -9.91 -5.18 6.55
CA ASP A 138 -9.26 -5.32 7.85
C ASP A 138 -9.01 -3.91 8.42
N CYS A 139 -10.10 -3.21 8.75
CA CYS A 139 -10.03 -1.86 9.29
C CYS A 139 -9.61 -1.87 10.77
N ARG A 140 -8.57 -1.13 11.13
CA ARG A 140 -8.10 -0.99 12.53
C ARG A 140 -7.01 0.07 12.66
N ASP A 141 -6.70 0.49 13.88
CA ASP A 141 -5.38 1.01 14.20
C ASP A 141 -4.36 -0.08 13.85
N ALA A 142 -3.40 0.25 12.99
CA ALA A 142 -2.46 -0.72 12.43
C ALA A 142 -1.67 -1.44 13.53
N GLU A 143 -1.48 -0.80 14.68
CA GLU A 143 -0.71 -1.31 15.82
C GLU A 143 -1.52 -2.18 16.78
N THR A 144 -2.84 -2.19 16.62
CA THR A 144 -3.75 -2.95 17.48
C THR A 144 -4.26 -4.19 16.77
N TRP A 145 -4.72 -5.16 17.54
CA TRP A 145 -5.30 -6.38 16.98
C TRP A 145 -6.82 -6.35 16.95
N ASP A 146 -7.42 -5.21 17.24
CA ASP A 146 -8.86 -5.06 17.42
C ASP A 146 -9.65 -5.41 16.17
N ARG A 147 -10.87 -5.89 16.37
CA ARG A 147 -11.83 -6.12 15.29
C ARG A 147 -12.64 -4.85 15.06
N SER A 148 -12.92 -4.55 13.80
CA SER A 148 -13.87 -3.51 13.41
C SER A 148 -15.23 -4.13 13.11
N ASP A 149 -16.27 -3.44 13.55
CA ASP A 149 -17.60 -3.53 12.95
C ASP A 149 -17.67 -2.60 11.75
N TYR A 150 -18.60 -2.87 10.84
CA TYR A 150 -18.73 -2.10 9.61
C TYR A 150 -20.19 -1.74 9.34
N GLY A 151 -20.44 -0.44 9.18
CA GLY A 151 -21.66 0.08 8.58
C GLY A 151 -21.53 0.17 7.06
N PHE A 152 -22.57 -0.26 6.34
CA PHE A 152 -22.61 -0.23 4.88
C PHE A 152 -23.83 0.54 4.38
N ARG A 153 -23.63 1.35 3.34
CA ARG A 153 -24.72 2.01 2.62
C ARG A 153 -24.38 2.06 1.13
N ILE A 154 -25.35 1.72 0.29
CA ILE A 154 -25.22 1.86 -1.17
C ILE A 154 -26.09 3.02 -1.60
N GLU A 155 -25.48 3.99 -2.27
CA GLU A 155 -26.15 5.20 -2.75
C GLU A 155 -25.43 5.68 -4.01
N ASP A 156 -26.18 6.10 -5.02
CA ASP A 156 -25.65 6.71 -6.25
C ASP A 156 -24.49 5.95 -6.92
N GLY A 157 -24.59 4.62 -7.00
CA GLY A 157 -23.56 3.77 -7.62
C GLY A 157 -22.26 3.70 -6.81
N ARG A 158 -22.33 3.96 -5.50
CA ARG A 158 -21.20 3.91 -4.56
C ARG A 158 -21.51 3.02 -3.38
N VAL A 159 -20.50 2.31 -2.88
CA VAL A 159 -20.57 1.59 -1.60
C VAL A 159 -19.83 2.41 -0.55
N HIS A 160 -20.57 2.98 0.38
CA HIS A 160 -20.04 3.66 1.55
C HIS A 160 -19.78 2.65 2.67
N ILE A 161 -18.56 2.64 3.17
CA ILE A 161 -18.08 1.75 4.23
C ILE A 161 -17.65 2.61 5.41
N ARG A 162 -18.24 2.39 6.58
CA ARG A 162 -17.90 3.07 7.82
C ARG A 162 -17.46 2.06 8.88
N PRO A 163 -16.15 1.81 9.03
CA PRO A 163 -15.63 0.96 10.10
C PRO A 163 -15.74 1.65 11.47
N SER A 164 -15.83 0.87 12.55
CA SER A 164 -15.79 1.38 13.93
C SER A 164 -14.37 1.53 14.48
N GLY A 165 -13.41 0.72 14.02
CA GLY A 165 -12.03 0.71 14.54
C GLY A 165 -11.09 1.75 13.92
N THR A 166 -11.59 2.66 13.08
CA THR A 166 -10.79 3.75 12.50
C THR A 166 -11.63 5.03 12.39
N PRO A 167 -11.01 6.22 12.39
CA PRO A 167 -11.72 7.47 12.16
C PRO A 167 -12.08 7.71 10.67
N PHE A 168 -11.69 6.81 9.78
CA PHE A 168 -11.82 6.98 8.33
C PHE A 168 -12.98 6.15 7.77
N SER A 169 -13.73 6.74 6.85
CA SER A 169 -14.65 5.99 5.98
C SER A 169 -13.97 5.64 4.67
N MET A 170 -14.59 4.75 3.90
CA MET A 170 -14.21 4.45 2.52
C MET A 170 -15.43 4.53 1.61
N VAL A 171 -15.19 4.86 0.35
CA VAL A 171 -16.18 4.86 -0.71
C VAL A 171 -15.63 4.06 -1.87
N VAL A 172 -16.31 2.96 -2.21
CA VAL A 172 -15.96 2.17 -3.40
C VAL A 172 -16.87 2.57 -4.54
N GLN A 173 -16.31 2.79 -5.73
CA GLN A 173 -17.03 3.22 -6.93
C GLN A 173 -16.43 2.61 -8.21
N GLY A 174 -17.06 2.84 -9.36
CA GLY A 174 -16.60 2.32 -10.66
C GLY A 174 -17.12 0.92 -11.00
N PHE A 175 -18.19 0.47 -10.34
CA PHE A 175 -18.82 -0.83 -10.60
C PHE A 175 -20.16 -0.66 -11.32
N ASP A 176 -20.52 -1.67 -12.11
CA ASP A 176 -21.79 -1.79 -12.83
C ASP A 176 -22.85 -2.57 -12.01
N GLY A 177 -22.41 -3.40 -11.05
CA GLY A 177 -23.29 -4.22 -10.22
C GLY A 177 -22.70 -4.54 -8.85
N VAL A 178 -23.58 -4.85 -7.89
CA VAL A 178 -23.21 -5.15 -6.50
C VAL A 178 -24.02 -6.32 -5.96
N GLU A 179 -23.34 -7.24 -5.29
CA GLU A 179 -23.91 -8.42 -4.66
C GLU A 179 -23.48 -8.44 -3.19
N PHE A 180 -24.44 -8.47 -2.26
CA PHE A 180 -24.14 -8.60 -0.83
C PHE A 180 -23.88 -10.06 -0.49
N VAL A 181 -22.73 -10.34 0.13
CA VAL A 181 -22.28 -11.71 0.42
C VAL A 181 -21.87 -11.93 1.87
N ASP A 182 -21.50 -10.88 2.59
CA ASP A 182 -21.02 -10.89 3.98
C ASP A 182 -20.15 -12.11 4.34
N LEU A 183 -19.10 -12.34 3.56
CA LEU A 183 -18.16 -13.44 3.79
C LEU A 183 -17.10 -13.05 4.80
N GLU A 184 -16.64 -14.04 5.56
CA GLU A 184 -15.43 -13.96 6.37
C GLU A 184 -14.39 -14.95 5.85
N VAL A 185 -13.15 -14.49 5.70
CA VAL A 185 -12.02 -15.28 5.25
C VAL A 185 -10.97 -15.28 6.35
N GLU A 186 -10.58 -16.44 6.87
CA GLU A 186 -9.39 -16.53 7.70
C GLU A 186 -8.15 -16.36 6.83
N TRP A 187 -7.41 -15.29 7.05
CA TRP A 187 -6.14 -15.03 6.39
C TRP A 187 -4.97 -15.31 7.32
N VAL A 188 -3.95 -15.99 6.78
CA VAL A 188 -2.70 -16.30 7.50
C VAL A 188 -1.58 -15.42 6.96
N TYR A 189 -1.14 -14.46 7.76
CA TYR A 189 0.05 -13.66 7.51
C TYR A 189 1.27 -14.45 7.98
N LYS A 190 1.90 -15.18 7.05
CA LYS A 190 2.99 -16.13 7.36
C LYS A 190 4.21 -15.50 8.06
N LEU A 191 4.47 -14.22 7.80
CA LEU A 191 5.57 -13.47 8.40
C LEU A 191 5.13 -12.61 9.59
N GLY A 192 3.82 -12.55 9.87
CA GLY A 192 3.22 -11.85 10.99
C GLY A 192 3.59 -10.37 11.05
N ASP A 193 4.45 -10.04 12.00
CA ASP A 193 5.09 -8.74 12.25
C ASP A 193 6.63 -8.82 12.24
N GLY A 194 7.20 -9.94 11.78
CA GLY A 194 8.63 -10.16 11.63
C GLY A 194 9.31 -10.79 12.85
N PHE A 195 8.61 -10.99 13.98
CA PHE A 195 9.16 -11.74 15.11
C PHE A 195 9.30 -13.23 14.77
N ARG A 196 10.30 -13.86 15.38
CA ARG A 196 10.67 -15.26 15.12
C ARG A 196 10.77 -16.03 16.43
N ARG A 197 10.48 -17.32 16.36
CA ARG A 197 10.67 -18.27 17.46
C ARG A 197 11.54 -19.44 17.01
N LEU A 198 12.25 -20.03 17.97
CA LEU A 198 12.95 -21.29 17.76
C LEU A 198 11.99 -22.44 18.04
N GLU A 199 11.80 -23.32 17.07
CA GLU A 199 10.91 -24.47 17.15
C GLU A 199 11.61 -25.67 16.52
N ASP A 200 11.85 -26.73 17.30
CA ASP A 200 12.58 -27.94 16.89
C ASP A 200 13.95 -27.65 16.24
N GLY A 201 14.66 -26.64 16.77
CA GLY A 201 15.97 -26.21 16.23
C GLY A 201 15.90 -25.37 14.96
N VAL A 202 14.71 -25.04 14.47
CA VAL A 202 14.48 -24.22 13.28
C VAL A 202 13.91 -22.86 13.67
N VAL A 203 14.46 -21.79 13.09
CA VAL A 203 13.91 -20.45 13.26
C VAL A 203 12.68 -20.29 12.36
N LYS A 204 11.51 -20.07 12.96
CA LYS A 204 10.24 -19.85 12.25
C LYS A 204 9.67 -18.47 12.56
N PHE A 205 8.96 -17.87 11.62
CA PHE A 205 8.18 -16.67 11.89
C PHE A 205 6.99 -16.98 12.78
N ILE A 206 6.59 -16.01 13.59
CA ILE A 206 5.35 -16.06 14.36
C ILE A 206 4.23 -15.61 13.43
N GLU A 207 3.42 -16.54 12.96
CA GLU A 207 2.30 -16.26 12.07
C GLU A 207 1.21 -15.46 12.77
N HIS A 208 0.54 -14.59 12.02
CA HIS A 208 -0.69 -13.94 12.47
C HIS A 208 -1.89 -14.46 11.68
N ARG A 209 -3.01 -14.70 12.36
CA ARG A 209 -4.28 -15.10 11.74
C ARG A 209 -5.34 -14.05 12.00
N ARG A 210 -6.08 -13.65 10.96
CA ARG A 210 -7.20 -12.71 11.12
C ARG A 210 -8.39 -13.13 10.27
N LEU A 211 -9.59 -12.83 10.74
CA LEU A 211 -10.79 -12.85 9.92
C LEU A 211 -10.85 -11.54 9.13
N VAL A 212 -10.83 -11.66 7.81
CA VAL A 212 -10.93 -10.56 6.85
C VAL A 212 -12.33 -10.60 6.25
N ARG A 213 -13.02 -9.46 6.25
CA ARG A 213 -14.43 -9.40 5.84
C ARG A 213 -14.57 -9.02 4.37
N VAL A 214 -15.45 -9.69 3.64
CA VAL A 214 -15.84 -9.35 2.26
C VAL A 214 -17.34 -9.11 2.24
N PRO A 215 -17.80 -7.86 2.46
CA PRO A 215 -19.22 -7.57 2.60
C PRO A 215 -19.97 -7.65 1.26
N VAL A 216 -19.30 -7.28 0.17
CA VAL A 216 -19.88 -7.17 -1.16
C VAL A 216 -18.93 -7.71 -2.22
N LEU A 217 -19.51 -8.21 -3.30
CA LEU A 217 -18.84 -8.43 -4.58
C LEU A 217 -19.31 -7.35 -5.56
N LEU A 218 -18.36 -6.77 -6.28
CA LEU A 218 -18.61 -5.66 -7.22
C LEU A 218 -18.32 -6.11 -8.64
N HIS A 219 -19.33 -6.13 -9.50
CA HIS A 219 -19.11 -6.39 -10.93
C HIS A 219 -18.72 -5.08 -11.62
N SER A 220 -17.61 -5.07 -12.35
CA SER A 220 -17.15 -3.91 -13.12
C SER A 220 -16.56 -4.34 -14.45
N LYS A 221 -16.84 -3.58 -15.52
CA LYS A 221 -16.28 -3.79 -16.86
C LYS A 221 -14.81 -3.41 -17.00
N GLU A 222 -14.29 -2.55 -16.12
CA GLU A 222 -12.92 -2.03 -16.21
C GLU A 222 -12.15 -2.24 -14.91
N GLY A 223 -12.72 -1.78 -13.80
CA GLY A 223 -12.05 -1.71 -12.52
C GLY A 223 -12.81 -0.90 -11.49
N ILE A 224 -12.35 -0.93 -10.24
CA ILE A 224 -12.96 -0.19 -9.13
C ILE A 224 -11.98 0.84 -8.57
N ILE A 225 -12.52 1.83 -7.87
CA ILE A 225 -11.76 2.82 -7.10
C ILE A 225 -12.21 2.75 -5.66
N VAL A 226 -11.26 2.54 -4.75
CA VAL A 226 -11.44 2.69 -3.30
C VAL A 226 -10.94 4.07 -2.92
N HIS A 227 -11.87 4.98 -2.64
CA HIS A 227 -11.59 6.35 -2.19
C HIS A 227 -11.67 6.44 -0.67
N VAL A 228 -10.66 7.04 -0.04
CA VAL A 228 -10.62 7.34 1.38
C VAL A 228 -10.67 8.86 1.56
N PRO A 229 -11.83 9.45 1.90
CA PRO A 229 -11.94 10.89 2.09
C PRO A 229 -11.21 11.33 3.36
N THR A 230 -10.62 12.52 3.31
CA THR A 230 -10.00 13.18 4.46
C THR A 230 -10.75 14.47 4.80
N SER A 231 -10.86 14.78 6.09
CA SER A 231 -11.58 15.98 6.55
C SER A 231 -10.83 17.29 6.29
N GLN A 232 -9.53 17.21 6.01
CA GLN A 232 -8.66 18.33 5.70
C GLN A 232 -8.14 18.22 4.27
N GLU A 233 -7.92 19.37 3.64
CA GLU A 233 -7.23 19.41 2.36
C GLU A 233 -5.81 18.91 2.52
N LEU A 234 -5.46 17.94 1.68
CA LEU A 234 -4.15 17.32 1.75
C LEU A 234 -3.12 18.23 1.08
N PRO A 235 -1.92 18.39 1.67
CA PRO A 235 -0.86 19.16 1.03
C PRO A 235 -0.57 18.54 -0.32
N GLU A 236 -0.60 19.34 -1.39
CA GLU A 236 -0.31 18.84 -2.73
C GLU A 236 1.05 18.13 -2.72
N ALA A 237 1.03 16.86 -3.13
CA ALA A 237 2.25 16.15 -3.47
C ALA A 237 2.88 16.92 -4.63
N THR A 238 3.87 17.75 -4.31
CA THR A 238 4.52 18.59 -5.30
C THR A 238 5.32 17.68 -6.19
N GLU A 239 4.79 17.36 -7.38
CA GLU A 239 5.55 16.66 -8.40
C GLU A 239 6.76 17.53 -8.74
N ALA A 240 7.93 17.06 -8.33
CA ALA A 240 9.15 17.72 -8.75
C ALA A 240 9.29 17.50 -10.25
N LYS A 241 9.23 18.59 -11.03
CA LYS A 241 9.57 18.57 -12.45
C LYS A 241 11.08 18.42 -12.56
N VAL A 242 11.54 17.18 -12.47
CA VAL A 242 12.95 16.84 -12.49
C VAL A 242 13.38 16.61 -13.93
N SER A 243 14.08 17.59 -14.50
CA SER A 243 14.77 17.42 -15.79
C SER A 243 16.23 17.06 -15.52
N LEU A 244 16.55 15.77 -15.48
CA LEU A 244 17.95 15.33 -15.44
C LEU A 244 18.49 15.17 -16.87
N PRO A 245 19.62 15.82 -17.21
CA PRO A 245 20.26 15.67 -18.50
C PRO A 245 20.86 14.25 -18.66
N GLY A 246 20.95 13.77 -19.90
CA GLY A 246 21.57 12.49 -20.25
C GLY A 246 20.58 11.37 -20.56
N ALA A 247 21.10 10.26 -21.08
CA ALA A 247 20.35 9.06 -21.46
C ALA A 247 21.08 7.78 -21.01
N GLY A 248 20.35 6.66 -20.96
CA GLY A 248 20.87 5.35 -20.55
C GLY A 248 20.60 4.99 -19.09
N LEU A 249 21.02 3.79 -18.70
CA LEU A 249 20.64 3.15 -17.42
C LEU A 249 20.98 3.98 -16.17
N VAL A 250 22.12 4.67 -16.16
CA VAL A 250 22.53 5.52 -15.03
C VAL A 250 21.60 6.74 -14.91
N ALA A 251 21.26 7.38 -16.04
CA ALA A 251 20.34 8.50 -16.05
C ALA A 251 18.94 8.06 -15.61
N ASP A 252 18.48 6.88 -16.05
CA ASP A 252 17.19 6.33 -15.66
C ASP A 252 17.14 5.99 -14.15
N ALA A 253 18.20 5.39 -13.61
CA ALA A 253 18.32 5.10 -12.19
C ALA A 253 18.34 6.39 -11.34
N LEU A 254 19.02 7.44 -11.80
CA LEU A 254 19.02 8.74 -11.13
C LEU A 254 17.64 9.40 -11.18
N ARG A 255 16.96 9.42 -12.34
CA ARG A 255 15.60 9.98 -12.47
C ARG A 255 14.64 9.31 -11.51
N LEU A 256 14.68 7.99 -11.49
CA LEU A 256 13.90 7.19 -10.57
C LEU A 256 14.22 7.49 -9.11
N ARG A 257 15.51 7.58 -8.73
CA ARG A 257 15.89 7.92 -7.35
C ARG A 257 15.27 9.25 -6.95
N VAL A 258 15.36 10.27 -7.81
CA VAL A 258 14.78 11.59 -7.52
C VAL A 258 13.25 11.54 -7.48
N GLU A 259 12.61 10.80 -8.40
CA GLU A 259 11.16 10.57 -8.39
C GLU A 259 10.71 9.93 -7.06
N ASN A 260 11.41 8.89 -6.61
CA ASN A 260 11.13 8.26 -5.32
C ASN A 260 11.35 9.21 -4.16
N LEU A 261 12.46 9.97 -4.11
CA LEU A 261 12.68 10.98 -3.06
C LEU A 261 11.62 12.09 -3.05
N SER A 262 11.00 12.37 -4.19
CA SER A 262 9.92 13.36 -4.30
C SER A 262 8.55 12.85 -3.82
N ARG A 263 8.37 11.52 -3.74
CA ARG A 263 7.08 10.88 -3.40
C ARG A 263 7.10 10.18 -2.05
N PHE A 264 8.20 9.52 -1.72
CA PHE A 264 8.38 8.75 -0.50
C PHE A 264 8.72 9.71 0.65
N SER A 265 7.69 10.02 1.43
CA SER A 265 7.78 10.83 2.62
C SER A 265 6.60 10.48 3.54
N THR A 266 6.63 11.03 4.74
CA THR A 266 5.48 11.07 5.63
C THR A 266 5.30 12.50 6.16
N PHE A 267 4.11 12.83 6.61
CA PHE A 267 3.83 14.09 7.29
C PHE A 267 3.49 13.82 8.74
N ILE A 268 4.20 14.46 9.68
CA ILE A 268 3.93 14.36 11.11
C ILE A 268 3.55 15.75 11.58
N ASP A 269 2.32 15.92 12.04
CA ASP A 269 1.79 17.21 12.49
C ASP A 269 2.00 18.32 11.44
N GLY A 270 1.81 17.98 10.16
CA GLY A 270 2.01 18.90 9.02
C GLY A 270 3.46 19.13 8.62
N LEU A 271 4.43 18.53 9.33
CA LEU A 271 5.85 18.59 9.01
C LEU A 271 6.23 17.48 8.04
N TRP A 272 6.86 17.85 6.93
CA TRP A 272 7.43 16.89 5.99
C TRP A 272 8.62 16.17 6.62
N VAL A 273 8.63 14.84 6.55
CA VAL A 273 9.74 14.00 6.98
C VAL A 273 10.17 13.08 5.84
N PRO A 274 11.46 13.08 5.45
CA PRO A 274 11.98 12.12 4.48
C PRO A 274 11.97 10.73 5.11
N GLU A 275 11.36 9.76 4.43
CA GLU A 275 11.21 8.40 4.95
C GLU A 275 11.31 7.41 3.78
N ALA A 276 12.29 6.50 3.87
CA ALA A 276 12.69 5.60 2.78
C ALA A 276 12.14 4.17 2.93
N GLY A 277 11.47 3.86 4.03
CA GLY A 277 10.90 2.57 4.33
C GLY A 277 9.42 2.46 3.99
N SER A 278 8.87 1.29 4.31
CA SER A 278 7.43 1.08 4.42
C SER A 278 6.96 1.61 5.76
N TRP A 279 5.68 1.95 5.85
CA TRP A 279 4.98 2.38 7.07
C TRP A 279 4.88 1.32 8.18
N TRP A 280 5.76 0.33 8.16
CA TRP A 280 6.05 -0.57 9.28
C TRP A 280 6.58 0.18 10.50
N PHE A 281 7.15 1.38 10.30
CA PHE A 281 7.61 2.25 11.38
C PHE A 281 6.58 3.35 11.68
N ARG A 282 5.99 3.25 12.87
CA ARG A 282 4.97 4.15 13.46
C ARG A 282 5.36 5.63 13.41
N ARG A 283 6.65 5.86 13.63
CA ARG A 283 7.31 7.17 13.64
C ARG A 283 8.69 7.00 13.01
N PRO A 284 9.10 7.89 12.10
CA PRO A 284 10.44 7.93 11.58
C PRO A 284 11.39 8.20 12.75
N TRP A 285 12.40 7.34 12.90
CA TRP A 285 13.39 7.52 13.96
C TRP A 285 14.27 8.71 13.62
N THR A 286 14.61 9.55 14.60
CA THR A 286 15.46 10.73 14.42
C THR A 286 16.75 10.41 13.67
N ARG A 287 17.38 9.26 13.95
CA ARG A 287 18.55 8.76 13.22
C ARG A 287 18.29 8.62 11.71
N ASP A 288 17.17 7.99 11.34
CA ASP A 288 16.85 7.71 9.94
C ASP A 288 16.46 8.98 9.20
N ILE A 289 15.84 9.95 9.90
CA ILE A 289 15.60 11.30 9.38
C ILE A 289 16.94 12.00 9.10
N LEU A 290 17.87 12.01 10.06
CA LEU A 290 19.18 12.65 9.92
C LEU A 290 20.00 12.03 8.78
N GLU A 291 20.07 10.69 8.71
CA GLU A 291 20.76 9.99 7.63
C GLU A 291 20.08 10.27 6.28
N GLY A 292 18.75 10.24 6.23
CA GLY A 292 17.96 10.58 5.04
C GLY A 292 18.25 12.00 4.54
N LEU A 293 18.31 12.98 5.44
CA LEU A 293 18.71 14.35 5.12
C LEU A 293 20.17 14.42 4.68
N ARG A 294 21.11 13.86 5.46
CA ARG A 294 22.55 13.91 5.21
C ARG A 294 22.90 13.41 3.81
N TRP A 295 22.33 12.28 3.39
CA TRP A 295 22.64 11.66 2.10
C TRP A 295 21.92 12.28 0.91
N ASN A 296 20.84 13.03 1.14
CA ASN A 296 19.98 13.55 0.06
C ASN A 296 19.80 15.09 0.12
N LEU A 297 20.54 15.79 0.98
CA LEU A 297 20.37 17.23 1.22
C LEU A 297 20.44 18.04 -0.06
N LYS A 298 21.45 17.81 -0.89
CA LYS A 298 21.61 18.48 -2.19
C LYS A 298 20.43 18.20 -3.11
N THR A 299 19.96 16.96 -3.16
CA THR A 299 18.78 16.60 -3.97
C THR A 299 17.55 17.33 -3.47
N TYR A 300 17.29 17.36 -2.16
CA TYR A 300 16.15 18.08 -1.60
C TYR A 300 16.22 19.58 -1.87
N VAL A 301 17.38 20.21 -1.65
CA VAL A 301 17.51 21.66 -1.73
C VAL A 301 17.64 22.14 -3.18
N GLU A 302 18.57 21.57 -3.94
CA GLU A 302 18.99 22.09 -5.25
C GLU A 302 18.17 21.49 -6.40
N VAL A 303 17.76 20.22 -6.30
CA VAL A 303 17.01 19.55 -7.37
C VAL A 303 15.50 19.67 -7.16
N LEU A 304 15.03 19.45 -5.93
CA LEU A 304 13.60 19.47 -5.60
C LEU A 304 13.11 20.85 -5.15
N GLY A 305 14.01 21.79 -4.82
CA GLY A 305 13.65 23.14 -4.36
C GLY A 305 13.03 23.16 -2.95
N TRP A 306 13.26 22.13 -2.14
CA TRP A 306 12.62 21.93 -0.83
C TRP A 306 13.39 22.54 0.34
N GLY A 307 14.21 23.57 0.10
CA GLY A 307 15.00 24.21 1.16
C GLY A 307 14.17 24.67 2.37
N SER A 308 12.95 25.18 2.15
CA SER A 308 12.05 25.58 3.22
C SER A 308 11.48 24.40 4.02
N ARG A 309 11.28 23.23 3.40
CA ARG A 309 10.84 21.99 4.09
C ARG A 309 11.97 21.45 4.96
N VAL A 310 13.17 21.35 4.37
CA VAL A 310 14.39 20.91 5.08
C VAL A 310 14.67 21.80 6.29
N ARG A 311 14.62 23.13 6.11
CA ARG A 311 14.84 24.09 7.21
C ARG A 311 13.83 23.90 8.35
N ARG A 312 12.54 23.79 8.03
CA ARG A 312 11.50 23.58 9.06
C ARG A 312 11.71 22.28 9.82
N LEU A 313 12.06 21.21 9.12
CA LEU A 313 12.36 19.91 9.74
C LEU A 313 13.56 20.01 10.70
N LEU A 314 14.66 20.61 10.26
CA LEU A 314 15.85 20.79 11.10
C LEU A 314 15.57 21.62 12.36
N ILE A 315 14.80 22.70 12.24
CA ILE A 315 14.40 23.53 13.39
C ILE A 315 13.61 22.68 14.39
N HIS A 316 12.59 21.97 13.91
CA HIS A 316 11.76 21.10 14.76
C HIS A 316 12.58 20.02 15.48
N MET A 317 13.57 19.43 14.80
CA MET A 317 14.46 18.43 15.41
C MET A 317 15.35 19.05 16.50
N LEU A 318 15.85 20.27 16.31
CA LEU A 318 16.65 20.98 17.32
C LEU A 318 15.82 21.36 18.54
N GLU A 319 14.59 21.84 18.33
CA GLU A 319 13.64 22.14 19.40
C GLU A 319 13.34 20.88 20.22
N THR A 320 13.03 19.76 19.54
CA THR A 320 12.79 18.47 20.19
C THR A 320 14.00 17.99 21.00
N LEU A 321 15.22 18.12 20.47
CA LEU A 321 16.45 17.75 21.19
C LEU A 321 16.68 18.64 22.42
N SER A 322 16.36 19.93 22.32
CA SER A 322 16.46 20.88 23.45
C SER A 322 15.48 20.51 24.56
N GLU A 323 14.23 20.19 24.22
CA GLU A 323 13.19 19.79 25.17
C GLU A 323 13.53 18.49 25.91
N LEU A 324 14.21 17.57 25.24
CA LEU A 324 14.66 16.29 25.81
C LEU A 324 15.97 16.40 26.61
N GLY A 325 16.56 17.59 26.72
CA GLY A 325 17.83 17.81 27.43
C GLY A 325 19.06 17.25 26.71
N GLY A 326 18.96 16.98 25.41
CA GLY A 326 20.05 16.42 24.60
C GLY A 326 21.05 17.45 24.06
N LEU A 327 20.82 18.74 24.28
CA LEU A 327 21.67 19.87 23.85
C LEU A 327 22.35 20.61 25.02
N SER A 328 22.35 20.01 26.22
CA SER A 328 23.00 20.57 27.41
C SER A 328 24.51 20.40 27.41
#